data_AF-A0A1B6EJL0-F1
#
_entry.id   AF-A0A1B6EJL0-F1
#
_cell.length_a   1.000
_cell.length_b   1.000
_cell.length_c   1.000
_cell.angle_alpha   90.00
_cell.angle_beta   90.00
_cell.angle_gamma   90.00
#
_symmetry.space_group_name_H-M   'P 1'
#
loop_
_entity.id
_entity.type
_entity.pdbx_description
1 polymer ?
#
loop_
_entity_poly.entity_id
_entity_poly.type
_entity_poly.pdbx_seq_one_letter_code
_entity_poly.pdbx_strand_id
1 'polypeptide(L)'
;IIFAPLKILIPSDLVGGSKNKIKLLHAIQRTLRFGRMDIVPLKFLMEGLTVKGWLKTLRETKIRKHVLAKVVKWIWRVTKRLVASQFYVTEGQGSHHKLLYFPKKSWQSRTDSAFNSLVSSGTLQPLDKIEAERLAAFRRSASLRWLPKEIGLRPIVSVSWSHRH
;
A
#
# COMPACT_ATOMS: atom_id res chain seq x y z
N ILE A 1 -13.47 3.40 5.46
CA ILE A 1 -13.62 2.20 4.60
C ILE A 1 -12.65 1.07 4.98
N ILE A 2 -11.33 1.28 5.08
CA ILE A 2 -10.35 0.20 5.43
C ILE A 2 -10.53 -0.41 6.85
N PHE A 3 -11.19 0.32 7.75
CA PHE A 3 -11.21 0.00 9.17
C PHE A 3 -12.14 -1.14 9.59
N ALA A 4 -13.26 -1.34 8.88
CA ALA A 4 -14.18 -2.42 9.20
C ALA A 4 -13.50 -3.80 9.01
N PRO A 5 -12.83 -4.07 7.88
CA PRO A 5 -12.01 -5.26 7.71
C PRO A 5 -10.93 -5.44 8.79
N LEU A 6 -10.20 -4.37 9.16
CA LEU A 6 -9.16 -4.46 10.21
C LEU A 6 -9.73 -4.75 11.60
N LYS A 7 -10.90 -4.18 11.92
CA LYS A 7 -11.60 -4.47 13.19
C LYS A 7 -11.99 -5.94 13.28
N ILE A 8 -12.37 -6.58 12.16
CA ILE A 8 -12.70 -8.00 12.12
C ILE A 8 -11.42 -8.85 12.20
N LEU A 9 -10.40 -8.50 11.42
CA LEU A 9 -9.18 -9.31 11.25
C LEU A 9 -8.26 -9.35 12.48
N ILE A 10 -8.34 -8.36 13.38
CA ILE A 10 -7.49 -8.30 14.58
C ILE A 10 -8.33 -8.70 15.80
N PRO A 11 -8.23 -9.94 16.31
CA PRO A 11 -8.86 -10.32 17.57
C PRO A 11 -8.36 -9.44 18.72
N SER A 12 -9.23 -9.10 19.68
CA SER A 12 -8.83 -8.34 20.86
C SER A 12 -7.73 -9.07 21.64
N ASP A 13 -7.86 -10.38 21.80
CA ASP A 13 -6.96 -11.17 22.64
C ASP A 13 -5.56 -11.28 22.05
N LEU A 14 -5.44 -11.26 20.71
CA LEU A 14 -4.15 -11.26 20.01
C LEU A 14 -3.24 -10.13 20.50
N VAL A 15 -3.81 -8.96 20.80
CA VAL A 15 -3.08 -7.78 21.27
C VAL A 15 -3.24 -7.54 22.77
N GLY A 16 -3.76 -8.49 23.54
CA GLY A 16 -3.92 -8.38 25.00
C GLY A 16 -5.17 -7.60 25.45
N GLY A 17 -6.20 -7.51 24.59
CA GLY A 17 -7.54 -7.04 24.92
C GLY A 17 -8.01 -5.82 24.11
N SER A 18 -9.28 -5.48 24.27
CA SER A 18 -9.97 -4.45 23.47
C SER A 18 -9.34 -3.05 23.59
N LYS A 19 -8.83 -2.67 24.77
CA LYS A 19 -8.15 -1.38 24.96
C LYS A 19 -6.90 -1.25 24.09
N ASN A 20 -6.10 -2.32 23.98
CA ASN A 20 -4.92 -2.33 23.11
C ASN A 20 -5.31 -2.34 21.63
N LYS A 21 -6.37 -3.09 21.27
CA LYS A 21 -6.91 -3.12 19.90
C LYS A 21 -7.33 -1.72 19.43
N ILE A 22 -8.07 -0.99 20.24
CA ILE A 22 -8.52 0.38 19.90
C ILE A 22 -7.31 1.31 19.69
N LYS A 23 -6.33 1.28 20.61
CA LYS A 23 -5.10 2.08 20.50
C LYS A 23 -4.30 1.76 19.24
N LEU A 24 -4.09 0.47 18.97
CA LEU A 24 -3.37 0.02 17.78
C LEU A 24 -4.08 0.44 16.50
N LEU A 25 -5.41 0.29 16.45
CA LEU A 25 -6.20 0.74 15.32
C LEU A 25 -6.02 2.25 15.11
N HIS A 26 -6.15 3.08 16.15
CA HIS A 26 -5.92 4.53 16.04
C HIS A 26 -4.51 4.87 15.55
N ALA A 27 -3.48 4.15 16.03
CA ALA A 27 -2.11 4.32 15.56
C ALA A 27 -1.99 3.98 14.06
N ILE A 28 -2.58 2.86 13.62
CA ILE A 28 -2.66 2.48 12.20
C ILE A 28 -3.36 3.57 11.38
N GLN A 29 -4.47 4.15 11.86
CA GLN A 29 -5.18 5.22 11.15
C GLN A 29 -4.29 6.45 10.93
N ARG A 30 -3.57 6.85 11.97
CA ARG A 30 -2.62 7.97 11.91
C ARG A 30 -1.53 7.66 10.89
N THR A 31 -0.97 6.45 10.94
CA THR A 31 0.07 6.01 10.02
C THR A 31 -0.39 5.97 8.56
N LEU A 32 -1.64 5.60 8.28
CA LEU A 32 -2.15 5.62 6.89
C LEU A 32 -2.26 7.05 6.31
N ARG A 33 -2.13 8.09 7.13
CA ARG A 33 -2.07 9.48 6.66
C ARG A 33 -0.66 9.95 6.34
N PHE A 34 0.35 9.14 6.64
CA PHE A 34 1.74 9.46 6.38
C PHE A 34 2.01 9.45 4.87
N GLY A 35 3.00 10.23 4.47
CA GLY A 35 3.46 10.35 3.10
C GLY A 35 4.37 9.21 2.66
N ARG A 36 4.74 9.22 1.37
CA ARG A 36 5.59 8.20 0.74
C ARG A 36 6.93 8.01 1.43
N MET A 37 7.56 9.12 1.82
CA MET A 37 8.92 9.13 2.38
C MET A 37 8.93 8.99 3.91
N ASP A 38 7.76 8.91 4.53
CA ASP A 38 7.66 8.82 5.97
C ASP A 38 8.07 7.42 6.45
N ILE A 39 9.00 7.40 7.38
CA ILE A 39 9.34 6.19 8.12
C ILE A 39 8.33 6.03 9.24
N VAL A 40 7.84 4.79 9.43
CA VAL A 40 6.95 4.44 10.55
C VAL A 40 7.75 3.62 11.55
N PRO A 41 8.33 4.24 12.60
CA PRO A 41 8.97 3.48 13.65
C PRO A 41 7.96 2.57 14.34
N LEU A 42 8.35 1.31 14.61
CA LEU A 42 7.47 0.36 15.29
C LEU A 42 6.99 0.89 16.66
N LYS A 43 7.82 1.67 17.35
CA LYS A 43 7.46 2.35 18.61
C LYS A 43 6.20 3.21 18.49
N PHE A 44 5.94 3.83 17.33
CA PHE A 44 4.75 4.64 17.10
C PHE A 44 3.49 3.79 17.09
N LEU A 45 3.54 2.62 16.44
CA LEU A 45 2.41 1.68 16.43
C LEU A 45 2.19 1.00 17.80
N MET A 46 3.24 0.93 18.62
CA MET A 46 3.21 0.34 19.95
C MET A 46 2.88 1.34 21.07
N GLU A 47 2.69 2.62 20.73
CA GLU A 47 2.50 3.69 21.71
C GLU A 47 1.28 3.39 22.61
N GLY A 48 1.51 3.39 23.93
CA GLY A 48 0.47 3.15 24.92
C GLY A 48 -0.09 1.72 24.97
N LEU A 49 0.44 0.76 24.19
CA LEU A 49 0.08 -0.66 24.31
C LEU A 49 0.68 -1.26 25.58
N THR A 50 -0.09 -2.14 26.22
CA THR A 50 0.31 -2.79 27.48
C THR A 50 0.42 -4.30 27.32
N VAL A 51 1.37 -4.93 28.00
CA VAL A 51 1.49 -6.40 28.00
C VAL A 51 0.37 -7.00 28.85
N LYS A 52 -0.55 -7.73 28.20
CA LYS A 52 -1.76 -8.31 28.82
C LYS A 52 -2.16 -9.63 28.14
N GLY A 53 -3.10 -10.34 28.76
CA GLY A 53 -3.65 -11.60 28.22
C GLY A 53 -2.60 -12.69 28.10
N TRP A 54 -2.63 -13.42 26.98
CA TRP A 54 -1.69 -14.51 26.68
C TRP A 54 -0.22 -14.08 26.74
N LEU A 55 0.10 -12.80 26.54
CA LEU A 55 1.48 -12.33 26.67
C LEU A 55 2.02 -12.43 28.10
N LYS A 56 1.16 -12.46 29.13
CA LYS A 56 1.59 -12.62 30.53
C LYS A 56 2.07 -14.04 30.86
N THR A 57 1.71 -15.04 30.06
CA THR A 57 2.12 -16.44 30.29
C THR A 57 3.61 -16.67 30.01
N LEU A 58 4.23 -15.81 29.19
CA LEU A 58 5.67 -15.83 28.94
C LEU A 58 6.41 -15.43 30.21
N ARG A 59 7.50 -16.12 30.57
CA ARG A 59 8.21 -15.88 31.84
C ARG A 59 8.91 -14.51 31.91
N GLU A 60 9.64 -14.14 30.86
CA GLU A 60 10.49 -12.95 30.89
C GLU A 60 9.82 -11.69 30.33
N THR A 61 9.85 -10.61 31.11
CA THR A 61 9.27 -9.30 30.72
C THR A 61 9.85 -8.75 29.41
N LYS A 62 11.15 -8.92 29.16
CA LYS A 62 11.79 -8.49 27.90
C LYS A 62 11.21 -9.25 26.70
N ILE A 63 11.04 -10.56 26.83
CA ILE A 63 10.43 -11.42 25.80
C ILE A 63 8.99 -10.99 25.54
N ARG A 64 8.19 -10.70 26.57
CA ARG A 64 6.79 -10.23 26.41
C ARG A 64 6.67 -9.01 25.50
N LYS A 65 7.49 -7.98 25.75
CA LYS A 65 7.49 -6.75 24.94
C LYS A 65 7.96 -7.03 23.52
N HIS A 66 8.98 -7.87 23.35
CA HIS A 66 9.51 -8.24 22.04
C HIS A 66 8.50 -9.03 21.20
N VAL A 67 7.77 -9.98 21.81
CA VAL A 67 6.70 -10.73 21.15
C VAL A 67 5.57 -9.80 20.74
N LEU A 68 5.12 -8.90 21.63
CA LEU A 68 4.11 -7.88 21.27
C LEU A 68 4.57 -7.03 20.08
N ALA A 69 5.84 -6.62 20.04
CA ALA A 69 6.41 -5.88 18.92
C ALA A 69 6.34 -6.67 17.60
N LYS A 70 6.67 -7.97 17.62
CA LYS A 70 6.55 -8.85 16.45
C LYS A 70 5.11 -8.99 15.98
N VAL A 71 4.16 -9.14 16.89
CA VAL A 71 2.73 -9.21 16.58
C VAL A 71 2.25 -7.91 15.92
N VAL A 72 2.58 -6.75 16.51
CA VAL A 72 2.23 -5.44 15.94
C VAL A 72 2.84 -5.25 14.56
N LYS A 73 4.11 -5.63 14.37
CA LYS A 73 4.79 -5.58 13.06
C LYS A 73 4.11 -6.48 12.03
N TRP A 74 3.67 -7.67 12.43
CA TRP A 74 2.92 -8.58 11.57
C TRP A 74 1.56 -7.99 11.17
N ILE A 75 0.79 -7.47 12.13
CA ILE A 75 -0.48 -6.77 11.86
C ILE A 75 -0.25 -5.63 10.86
N TRP A 76 0.79 -4.82 11.05
CA TRP A 76 1.09 -3.74 10.11
C TRP A 76 1.39 -4.23 8.69
N ARG A 77 2.09 -5.36 8.54
CA ARG A 77 2.31 -5.98 7.23
C ARG A 77 1.01 -6.44 6.58
N VAL A 78 0.11 -7.05 7.35
CA VAL A 78 -1.22 -7.47 6.87
C VAL A 78 -2.05 -6.26 6.47
N THR A 79 -2.07 -5.21 7.28
CA THR A 79 -2.75 -3.95 6.95
C THR A 79 -2.29 -3.38 5.61
N LYS A 80 -0.98 -3.31 5.35
CA LYS A 80 -0.47 -2.82 4.08
C LYS A 80 -0.96 -3.64 2.89
N ARG A 81 -0.96 -4.98 3.02
CA ARG A 81 -1.47 -5.89 1.97
C ARG A 81 -2.97 -5.71 1.74
N LEU A 82 -3.73 -5.56 2.83
CA LEU A 82 -5.17 -5.33 2.76
C LEU A 82 -5.48 -4.01 2.04
N VAL A 83 -4.78 -2.93 2.40
CA VAL A 83 -4.91 -1.64 1.72
C VAL A 83 -4.57 -1.78 0.24
N ALA A 84 -3.43 -2.40 -0.10
CA ALA A 84 -3.01 -2.63 -1.49
C ALA A 84 -3.96 -3.55 -2.27
N SER A 85 -4.73 -4.40 -1.60
CA SER A 85 -5.74 -5.26 -2.25
C SER A 85 -6.96 -4.47 -2.69
N GLN A 86 -7.34 -3.41 -1.97
CA GLN A 86 -8.59 -2.67 -2.17
C GLN A 86 -8.37 -1.31 -2.85
N PHE A 87 -7.20 -0.71 -2.67
CA PHE A 87 -6.88 0.64 -3.14
C PHE A 87 -5.66 0.64 -4.05
N TYR A 88 -5.72 1.47 -5.08
CA TYR A 88 -4.54 1.97 -5.75
C TYR A 88 -3.99 3.15 -4.94
N VAL A 89 -2.74 3.04 -4.49
CA VAL A 89 -2.08 4.03 -3.63
C VAL A 89 -1.01 4.75 -4.43
N THR A 90 -1.11 6.07 -4.53
CA THR A 90 -0.16 6.90 -5.28
C THR A 90 -0.04 8.29 -4.68
N GLU A 91 0.99 9.04 -5.04
CA GLU A 91 1.08 10.46 -4.73
C GLU A 91 0.25 11.28 -5.72
N GLY A 92 -0.26 12.43 -5.27
CA GLY A 92 -0.82 13.46 -6.12
C GLY A 92 0.26 14.38 -6.69
N GLN A 93 0.02 14.96 -7.86
CA GLN A 93 0.87 16.06 -8.33
C GLN A 93 0.72 17.25 -7.37
N GLY A 94 1.85 17.84 -6.93
CA GLY A 94 1.86 18.98 -6.00
C GLY A 94 1.57 18.62 -4.53
N SER A 95 1.23 17.37 -4.21
CA SER A 95 1.02 16.96 -2.83
C SER A 95 2.35 16.52 -2.23
N HIS A 96 3.01 17.37 -1.42
CA HIS A 96 4.26 17.14 -0.67
C HIS A 96 4.35 15.73 -0.04
N HIS A 97 4.69 14.72 -0.83
CA HIS A 97 4.70 13.29 -0.48
C HIS A 97 3.39 12.68 0.06
N LYS A 98 2.26 13.38 0.06
CA LYS A 98 0.99 12.83 0.58
C LYS A 98 0.49 11.66 -0.27
N LEU A 99 0.10 10.58 0.40
CA LEU A 99 -0.52 9.43 -0.28
C LEU A 99 -2.02 9.64 -0.50
N LEU A 100 -2.46 9.33 -1.71
CA LEU A 100 -3.84 9.26 -2.14
C LEU A 100 -4.25 7.79 -2.28
N TYR A 101 -5.48 7.49 -1.90
CA TYR A 101 -6.03 6.14 -1.87
C TYR A 101 -7.28 6.07 -2.75
N PHE A 102 -7.15 5.52 -3.95
CA PHE A 102 -8.26 5.37 -4.88
C PHE A 102 -8.82 3.94 -4.79
N PRO A 103 -10.13 3.74 -4.56
CA PRO A 103 -10.72 2.40 -4.68
C PRO A 103 -10.39 1.80 -6.04
N LYS A 104 -9.90 0.55 -6.09
CA LYS A 104 -9.39 -0.04 -7.34
C LYS A 104 -10.39 0.00 -8.49
N LYS A 105 -11.67 -0.30 -8.24
CA LYS A 105 -12.72 -0.24 -9.27
C LYS A 105 -12.86 1.15 -9.88
N SER A 106 -12.83 2.19 -9.05
CA SER A 106 -12.91 3.59 -9.50
C SER A 106 -11.64 4.01 -10.23
N TRP A 107 -10.47 3.60 -9.73
CA TRP A 107 -9.19 3.87 -10.39
C TRP A 107 -9.15 3.22 -11.78
N GLN A 108 -9.52 1.94 -11.87
CA GLN A 108 -9.55 1.18 -13.12
C GLN A 108 -10.43 1.86 -14.17
N SER A 109 -11.67 2.20 -13.81
CA SER A 109 -12.59 2.89 -14.72
C SER A 109 -12.01 4.22 -15.25
N ARG A 110 -11.32 5.00 -14.41
CA ARG A 110 -10.67 6.24 -14.85
C ARG A 110 -9.47 5.97 -15.77
N THR A 111 -8.65 4.97 -15.44
CA THR A 111 -7.48 4.62 -16.25
C THR A 111 -7.86 4.00 -17.59
N ASP A 112 -8.96 3.24 -17.65
CA ASP A 112 -9.48 2.66 -18.89
C ASP A 112 -9.94 3.76 -19.85
N SER A 113 -10.72 4.73 -19.36
CA SER A 113 -11.13 5.87 -20.18
C SER A 113 -9.92 6.70 -20.67
N ALA A 114 -8.94 6.93 -19.80
CA ALA A 114 -7.72 7.65 -20.19
C ALA A 114 -6.87 6.86 -21.20
N PHE A 115 -6.76 5.55 -21.04
CA PHE A 115 -6.08 4.67 -21.98
C PHE A 115 -6.77 4.68 -23.35
N ASN A 116 -8.09 4.52 -23.38
CA ASN A 116 -8.88 4.57 -24.61
C ASN A 116 -8.73 5.93 -25.31
N SER A 117 -8.70 7.03 -24.56
CA SER A 117 -8.44 8.35 -25.14
C SER A 117 -7.08 8.45 -25.84
N LEU A 118 -6.03 7.83 -25.28
CA LEU A 118 -4.70 7.81 -25.91
C LEU A 118 -4.66 6.91 -27.15
N VAL A 119 -5.43 5.83 -27.16
CA VAL A 119 -5.57 4.95 -28.34
C VAL A 119 -6.32 5.69 -29.45
N SER A 120 -7.47 6.28 -29.12
CA SER A 120 -8.29 7.02 -30.09
C SER A 120 -7.57 8.24 -30.67
N SER A 121 -6.68 8.88 -29.92
CA SER A 121 -5.86 10.00 -30.43
C SER A 121 -4.66 9.54 -31.25
N GLY A 122 -4.41 8.23 -31.40
CA GLY A 122 -3.25 7.67 -32.07
C GLY A 122 -1.94 7.77 -31.27
N THR A 123 -1.98 8.22 -30.01
CA THR A 123 -0.79 8.32 -29.14
C THR A 123 -0.29 6.95 -28.72
N LEU A 124 -1.22 6.01 -28.50
CA LEU A 124 -0.92 4.60 -28.28
C LEU A 124 -1.47 3.78 -29.44
N GLN A 125 -0.67 2.86 -29.95
CA GLN A 125 -1.08 1.94 -31.00
C GLN A 125 -0.81 0.52 -30.52
N PRO A 126 -1.76 -0.42 -30.74
CA PRO A 126 -1.49 -1.82 -30.49
C PRO A 126 -0.38 -2.30 -31.42
N LEU A 127 0.61 -2.98 -30.85
CA LEU A 127 1.63 -3.67 -31.64
C LEU A 127 1.07 -5.00 -32.13
N ASP A 128 1.45 -5.41 -33.33
CA ASP A 128 1.19 -6.77 -33.75
C ASP A 128 2.10 -7.77 -32.99
N LYS A 129 1.80 -9.06 -33.10
CA LYS A 129 2.55 -10.10 -32.39
C LYS A 129 4.02 -10.14 -32.79
N ILE A 130 4.33 -9.94 -34.07
CA ILE A 130 5.69 -10.02 -34.61
C ILE A 130 6.51 -8.83 -34.11
N GLU A 131 5.95 -7.62 -34.12
CA GLU A 131 6.52 -6.41 -33.58
C GLU A 131 6.75 -6.52 -32.07
N ALA A 132 5.77 -7.04 -31.34
CA ALA A 132 5.90 -7.27 -29.91
C ALA A 132 7.02 -8.26 -29.58
N GLU A 133 7.15 -9.37 -30.33
CA GLU A 133 8.23 -10.35 -30.17
C GLU A 133 9.60 -9.75 -30.52
N ARG A 134 9.69 -8.97 -31.60
CA ARG A 134 10.92 -8.24 -31.97
C ARG A 134 11.33 -7.26 -30.87
N LEU A 135 10.41 -6.46 -30.35
CA LEU A 135 10.68 -5.50 -29.27
C LEU A 135 11.03 -6.20 -27.95
N ALA A 136 10.39 -7.33 -27.65
CA ALA A 136 10.73 -8.16 -26.51
C ALA A 136 12.16 -8.72 -26.61
N ALA A 137 12.64 -9.06 -27.82
CA ALA A 137 14.01 -9.50 -28.04
C ALA A 137 15.05 -8.41 -27.70
N PHE A 138 14.72 -7.13 -27.91
CA PHE A 138 15.55 -6.00 -27.48
C PHE A 138 15.55 -5.77 -25.96
N ARG A 139 14.73 -6.51 -25.19
CA ARG A 139 14.62 -6.45 -23.72
C ARG A 139 14.39 -5.04 -23.18
N ARG A 140 13.78 -4.17 -24.00
CA ARG A 140 13.38 -2.83 -23.61
C ARG A 140 11.88 -2.87 -23.39
N SER A 141 11.48 -3.01 -22.14
CA SER A 141 10.08 -2.84 -21.75
C SER A 141 9.92 -1.54 -20.98
N ALA A 142 8.85 -0.84 -21.28
CA ALA A 142 8.40 0.28 -20.48
C ALA A 142 6.97 0.02 -20.04
N SER A 143 6.66 0.41 -18.82
CA SER A 143 5.32 0.29 -18.25
C SER A 143 4.68 1.67 -18.14
N LEU A 144 3.43 1.76 -18.60
CA LEU A 144 2.62 2.96 -18.41
C LEU A 144 2.10 2.98 -16.98
N ARG A 145 2.31 4.11 -16.30
CA ARG A 145 1.75 4.38 -14.98
C ARG A 145 0.98 5.69 -15.00
N TRP A 146 -0.16 5.71 -14.32
CA TRP A 146 -1.01 6.88 -14.23
C TRP A 146 -0.76 7.64 -12.92
N LEU A 147 -0.60 8.96 -13.02
CA LEU A 147 -0.56 9.89 -11.89
C LEU A 147 -1.81 10.78 -11.89
N PRO A 148 -2.47 10.95 -10.74
CA PRO A 148 -3.62 11.83 -10.64
C PRO A 148 -3.19 13.30 -10.72
N LYS A 149 -3.93 14.08 -11.50
CA LYS A 149 -3.88 15.55 -11.56
C LYS A 149 -5.14 16.14 -10.93
N GLU A 150 -5.15 17.46 -10.70
CA GLU A 150 -6.37 18.19 -10.34
C GLU A 150 -7.48 17.95 -11.36
N ILE A 151 -7.10 17.95 -12.66
CA ILE A 151 -7.97 17.62 -13.77
C ILE A 151 -7.31 16.50 -14.58
N GLY A 152 -7.94 15.33 -14.60
CA GLY A 152 -7.52 14.18 -15.42
C GLY A 152 -6.37 13.34 -14.84
N LEU A 153 -5.73 12.56 -15.72
CA LEU A 153 -4.62 11.68 -15.40
C LEU A 153 -3.40 12.03 -16.26
N ARG A 154 -2.21 11.99 -15.67
CA ARG A 154 -0.95 12.10 -16.38
C ARG A 154 -0.38 10.70 -16.62
N PRO A 155 -0.19 10.28 -17.88
CA PRO A 155 0.62 9.10 -18.16
C PRO A 155 2.09 9.40 -17.88
N ILE A 156 2.77 8.47 -17.23
CA ILE A 156 4.23 8.44 -17.11
C ILE A 156 4.73 7.06 -17.54
N VAL A 157 5.90 7.02 -18.15
CA VAL A 157 6.50 5.79 -18.65
C VAL A 157 7.65 5.43 -17.73
N SER A 158 7.58 4.23 -17.15
CA SER A 158 8.67 3.66 -16.35
C SER A 158 9.42 2.66 -17.20
N VAL A 159 10.63 3.02 -17.62
CA VAL A 159 11.51 2.14 -18.39
C VAL A 159 12.23 1.20 -17.44
N SER A 160 12.13 -0.10 -17.69
CA SER A 160 12.89 -1.11 -16.97
C SER A 160 13.99 -1.65 -17.88
N TRP A 161 15.24 -1.35 -17.54
CA TRP A 161 16.40 -1.92 -18.23
C TRP A 161 16.75 -3.25 -17.56
N SER A 162 16.62 -4.37 -18.28
CA SER A 162 17.22 -5.62 -17.79
C SER A 162 18.72 -5.59 -18.07
N HIS A 163 19.51 -4.98 -17.18
CA HIS A 163 20.95 -5.21 -17.13
C HIS A 163 21.21 -6.51 -16.36
N ARG A 164 21.97 -7.43 -16.95
CA ARG A 164 22.73 -8.42 -16.18
C ARG A 164 24.18 -8.40 -16.64
N HIS A 165 25.05 -8.18 -15.66
CA HIS A 165 26.28 -8.97 -15.52
C HIS A 165 25.88 -10.36 -15.01
#